data_AF-A0A966WH89-F1
#
_entry.id   AF-A0A966WH89-F1
#
_cell.length_a   1.000
_cell.length_b   1.000
_cell.length_c   1.000
_cell.angle_alpha   90.00
_cell.angle_beta   90.00
_cell.angle_gamma   90.00
#
_symmetry.space_group_name_H-M   'P 1'
#
loop_
_entity.id
_entity.type
_entity.pdbx_description
1 polymer ?
#
loop_
_entity_poly.entity_id
_entity_poly.type
_entity_poly.pdbx_seq_one_letter_code
_entity_poly.pdbx_strand_id
1 'polypeptide(L)'
;MAKSSVTEDEFIEIWKRLGSASLVAKEVGISLRQTQERRRSIENRRAISLEAFNDQRFYKILHSEDKIRSIANIKGPVIVFSDAHFMPNESSVAFEALIKVIKRIKPAMIVANGDILDGSTISKYGPEGWQTKPTLKQELESVQYHMDAIVKACKGLEVILHRTIGNHDIRFEKRLAGLVPEYKDISGTKLSDHIPEWSVSWSVLVNENTMIKHRLQHSGVHSSYNNVLKSGLSTCSGHTHLLEVKG
;
A
#
# COMPACT_ATOMS: atom_id res chain seq x y z
N MET A 1 -9.42 42.16 -0.90
CA MET A 1 -10.13 41.12 -1.67
C MET A 1 -9.21 40.66 -2.79
N ALA A 2 -8.74 39.41 -2.76
CA ALA A 2 -7.78 38.91 -3.75
C ALA A 2 -8.50 38.54 -5.05
N LYS A 3 -7.96 39.04 -6.17
CA LYS A 3 -8.48 39.07 -7.53
C LYS A 3 -8.77 37.64 -8.05
N SER A 4 -10.03 37.33 -8.39
CA SER A 4 -10.38 36.14 -9.16
C SER A 4 -10.05 36.40 -10.63
N SER A 5 -8.90 35.95 -11.13
CA SER A 5 -8.45 36.30 -12.48
C SER A 5 -8.99 35.41 -13.60
N VAL A 6 -9.62 34.28 -13.29
CA VAL A 6 -10.21 33.39 -14.30
C VAL A 6 -11.71 33.36 -14.14
N THR A 7 -12.42 33.41 -15.25
CA THR A 7 -13.87 33.19 -15.37
C THR A 7 -14.21 31.72 -15.10
N GLU A 8 -15.51 31.43 -15.04
CA GLU A 8 -15.99 30.06 -14.86
C GLU A 8 -15.68 29.16 -16.06
N ASP A 9 -15.89 29.65 -17.27
CA ASP A 9 -15.63 28.90 -18.50
C ASP A 9 -14.13 28.63 -18.67
N GLU A 10 -13.28 29.61 -18.41
CA GLU A 10 -11.82 29.41 -18.38
C GLU A 10 -11.41 28.40 -17.31
N PHE A 11 -12.03 28.41 -16.13
CA PHE A 11 -11.75 27.40 -15.10
C PHE A 11 -12.13 25.99 -15.56
N ILE A 12 -13.26 25.84 -16.27
CA ILE A 12 -13.69 24.56 -16.85
C ILE A 12 -12.71 24.10 -17.93
N GLU A 13 -12.27 24.99 -18.81
CA GLU A 13 -11.28 24.67 -19.85
C GLU A 13 -9.93 24.26 -19.26
N ILE A 14 -9.43 25.04 -18.30
CA ILE A 14 -8.20 24.72 -17.56
C ILE A 14 -8.35 23.37 -16.86
N TRP A 15 -9.50 23.09 -16.24
CA TRP A 15 -9.78 21.80 -15.60
C TRP A 15 -9.79 20.65 -16.60
N LYS A 16 -10.51 20.79 -17.72
CA LYS A 16 -10.58 19.76 -18.78
C LYS A 16 -9.22 19.50 -19.41
N ARG A 17 -8.34 20.49 -19.46
CA ARG A 17 -6.97 20.36 -19.96
C ARG A 17 -6.02 19.73 -18.95
N LEU A 18 -6.06 20.18 -17.68
CA LEU A 18 -5.09 19.77 -16.67
C LEU A 18 -5.51 18.56 -15.85
N GLY A 19 -6.81 18.34 -15.64
CA GLY A 19 -7.37 17.17 -14.94
C GLY A 19 -6.94 17.01 -13.47
N SER A 20 -6.42 18.06 -12.82
CA SER A 20 -5.74 17.96 -11.52
C SER A 20 -5.95 19.19 -10.66
N ALA A 21 -6.50 19.04 -9.45
CA ALA A 21 -6.73 20.16 -8.56
C ALA A 21 -5.44 20.91 -8.18
N SER A 22 -4.32 20.21 -8.05
CA SER A 22 -3.03 20.83 -7.71
C SER A 22 -2.43 21.61 -8.88
N LEU A 23 -2.54 21.10 -10.11
CA LEU A 23 -2.04 21.82 -11.28
C LEU A 23 -2.92 23.04 -11.58
N VAL A 24 -4.25 22.88 -11.48
CA VAL A 24 -5.21 23.97 -11.64
C VAL A 24 -4.97 25.06 -10.58
N ALA A 25 -4.75 24.68 -9.32
CA ALA A 25 -4.41 25.63 -8.25
C ALA A 25 -3.15 26.44 -8.56
N LYS A 26 -2.10 25.78 -9.08
CA LYS A 26 -0.83 26.41 -9.45
C LYS A 26 -0.96 27.36 -10.65
N GLU A 27 -1.71 26.96 -11.68
CA GLU A 27 -1.92 27.77 -12.87
C GLU A 27 -2.82 28.99 -12.60
N VAL A 28 -3.89 28.79 -11.84
CA VAL A 28 -4.83 29.85 -11.49
C VAL A 28 -4.29 30.75 -10.36
N GLY A 29 -3.27 30.30 -9.63
CA GLY A 29 -2.66 31.05 -8.53
C GLY A 29 -3.52 31.10 -7.26
N ILE A 30 -4.34 30.09 -7.01
CA ILE A 30 -5.22 29.98 -5.83
C ILE A 30 -4.86 28.77 -4.97
N SER A 31 -5.35 28.72 -3.73
CA SER A 31 -5.11 27.55 -2.88
C SER A 31 -5.84 26.30 -3.41
N LEU A 32 -5.31 25.13 -3.09
CA LEU A 32 -5.96 23.85 -3.42
C LEU A 32 -7.39 23.76 -2.86
N ARG A 33 -7.61 24.26 -1.63
CA ARG A 33 -8.93 24.28 -0.99
C ARG A 33 -9.91 25.11 -1.81
N GLN A 34 -9.53 26.33 -2.18
CA GLN A 34 -10.36 27.21 -3.03
C GLN A 34 -10.62 26.59 -4.40
N THR A 35 -9.64 25.87 -4.96
CA THR A 35 -9.79 25.16 -6.23
C THR A 35 -10.87 24.08 -6.16
N GLN A 36 -10.87 23.27 -5.09
CA GLN A 36 -11.85 22.21 -4.88
C GLN A 36 -13.25 22.75 -4.54
N GLU A 37 -13.34 23.80 -3.70
CA GLU A 37 -14.60 24.50 -3.42
C GLU A 37 -15.21 25.08 -4.70
N ARG A 38 -14.37 25.70 -5.55
CA ARG A 38 -14.78 26.28 -6.83
C ARG A 38 -15.25 25.21 -7.82
N ARG A 39 -14.52 24.09 -7.95
CA ARG A 39 -14.94 22.92 -8.75
C ARG A 39 -16.34 22.47 -8.33
N ARG A 40 -16.55 22.19 -7.05
CA ARG A 40 -17.84 21.71 -6.52
C ARG A 40 -18.98 22.70 -6.79
N SER A 41 -18.72 23.99 -6.63
CA SER A 41 -19.70 25.04 -6.93
C SER A 41 -20.09 25.08 -8.42
N ILE A 42 -19.13 24.86 -9.32
CA ILE A 42 -19.37 24.82 -10.78
C ILE A 42 -20.12 23.55 -11.18
N GLU A 43 -19.72 22.38 -10.67
CA GLU A 43 -20.39 21.10 -10.90
C GLU A 43 -21.88 21.19 -10.51
N ASN A 44 -22.16 21.76 -9.33
CA ASN A 44 -23.53 21.96 -8.84
C ASN A 44 -24.34 22.97 -9.68
N ARG A 45 -23.73 24.10 -10.08
CA ARG A 45 -24.45 25.15 -10.82
C ARG A 45 -24.72 24.79 -12.28
N ARG A 46 -23.80 24.07 -12.92
CA ARG A 46 -23.91 23.69 -14.34
C ARG A 46 -24.37 22.25 -14.56
N ALA A 47 -24.58 21.47 -13.51
CA ALA A 47 -24.91 20.05 -13.58
C ALA A 47 -23.92 19.27 -14.47
N ILE A 48 -22.63 19.60 -14.37
CA ILE A 48 -21.53 18.92 -15.08
C ILE A 48 -20.66 18.17 -14.08
N SER A 49 -19.96 17.13 -14.53
CA SER A 49 -18.90 16.48 -13.77
C SER A 49 -17.54 16.97 -14.26
N LEU A 50 -16.71 17.50 -13.36
CA LEU A 50 -15.33 17.89 -13.65
C LEU A 50 -14.39 16.83 -13.09
N GLU A 51 -14.43 15.63 -13.63
CA GLU A 51 -13.61 14.52 -13.14
C GLU A 51 -12.11 14.85 -13.19
N ALA A 52 -11.37 14.38 -12.18
CA ALA A 52 -9.93 14.51 -12.16
C ALA A 52 -9.33 13.26 -12.84
N PHE A 53 -8.55 13.46 -13.89
CA PHE A 53 -7.90 12.38 -14.66
C PHE A 53 -6.37 12.43 -14.61
N ASN A 54 -5.81 13.55 -14.13
CA ASN A 54 -4.38 13.79 -14.01
C ASN A 54 -4.06 14.33 -12.60
N ASP A 55 -4.88 13.91 -11.64
CA ASP A 55 -4.52 14.08 -10.25
C ASP A 55 -3.23 13.29 -10.01
N GLN A 56 -2.11 13.99 -9.81
CA GLN A 56 -0.82 13.34 -9.56
C GLN A 56 -0.79 12.59 -8.22
N ARG A 57 -1.88 12.69 -7.44
CA ARG A 57 -2.14 11.86 -6.26
C ARG A 57 -2.80 10.53 -6.62
N PHE A 58 -3.32 10.36 -7.83
CA PHE A 58 -3.73 9.06 -8.35
C PHE A 58 -2.46 8.27 -8.66
N TYR A 59 -2.05 7.57 -7.62
CA TYR A 59 -1.22 6.38 -7.59
C TYR A 59 -0.29 6.20 -8.81
N LYS A 60 1.01 6.45 -8.59
CA LYS A 60 2.07 5.82 -9.42
C LYS A 60 1.98 4.28 -9.42
N ILE A 61 1.07 3.71 -8.61
CA ILE A 61 0.70 2.30 -8.59
C ILE A 61 -0.72 2.08 -9.13
N LEU A 62 -0.83 1.39 -10.26
CA LEU A 62 -2.10 0.97 -10.84
C LEU A 62 -2.47 -0.40 -10.27
N HIS A 63 -3.68 -0.54 -9.72
CA HIS A 63 -4.21 -1.81 -9.28
C HIS A 63 -5.09 -2.42 -10.37
N SER A 64 -4.90 -3.69 -10.69
CA SER A 64 -5.88 -4.45 -11.47
C SER A 64 -7.20 -4.55 -10.70
N GLU A 65 -8.33 -4.73 -11.40
CA GLU A 65 -9.65 -4.87 -10.77
C GLU A 65 -9.69 -6.02 -9.76
N ASP A 66 -9.01 -7.13 -10.08
CA ASP A 66 -8.86 -8.31 -9.24
C ASP A 66 -7.79 -8.18 -8.15
N LYS A 67 -7.01 -7.09 -8.16
CA LYS A 67 -5.86 -6.82 -7.29
C LYS A 67 -4.83 -7.97 -7.25
N ILE A 68 -4.75 -8.78 -8.30
CA ILE A 68 -3.75 -9.85 -8.41
C ILE A 68 -2.37 -9.25 -8.67
N ARG A 69 -2.27 -8.25 -9.54
CA ARG A 69 -0.99 -7.61 -9.85
C ARG A 69 -1.18 -6.12 -10.00
N SER A 70 -0.53 -5.39 -9.12
CA SER A 70 -0.36 -3.95 -9.28
C SER A 70 0.85 -3.66 -10.16
N ILE A 71 0.82 -2.53 -10.88
CA ILE A 71 1.94 -2.03 -11.67
C ILE A 71 2.36 -0.71 -11.07
N ALA A 72 3.63 -0.56 -10.73
CA ALA A 72 4.15 0.67 -10.15
C ALA A 72 5.23 1.27 -11.05
N ASN A 73 4.97 2.46 -11.62
CA ASN A 73 5.90 3.18 -12.47
C ASN A 73 6.52 4.34 -11.67
N ILE A 74 7.71 4.10 -11.12
CA ILE A 74 8.31 4.92 -10.07
C ILE A 74 9.75 5.29 -10.41
N LYS A 75 10.09 6.57 -10.21
CA LYS A 75 11.46 7.06 -10.18
C LYS A 75 11.87 7.34 -8.74
N GLY A 76 12.95 6.71 -8.29
CA GLY A 76 13.52 6.90 -6.95
C GLY A 76 13.67 5.59 -6.17
N PRO A 77 14.15 5.66 -4.92
CA PRO A 77 14.37 4.48 -4.10
C PRO A 77 13.05 3.79 -3.73
N VAL A 78 13.06 2.47 -3.74
CA VAL A 78 11.99 1.61 -3.21
C VAL A 78 12.55 0.82 -2.04
N ILE A 79 11.89 0.87 -0.89
CA ILE A 79 12.24 0.07 0.27
C ILE A 79 11.26 -1.11 0.35
N VAL A 80 11.79 -2.31 0.56
CA VAL A 80 10.97 -3.51 0.77
C VAL A 80 11.36 -4.14 2.10
N PHE A 81 10.36 -4.46 2.92
CA PHE A 81 10.51 -5.31 4.11
C PHE A 81 9.47 -6.43 4.05
N SER A 82 9.72 -7.54 4.74
CA SER A 82 8.88 -8.75 4.64
C SER A 82 8.95 -9.56 5.93
N ASP A 83 7.98 -10.47 6.12
CA ASP A 83 7.99 -11.50 7.18
C ASP A 83 8.21 -10.87 8.56
N ALA A 84 7.56 -9.73 8.78
CA ALA A 84 7.77 -8.92 9.97
C ALA A 84 7.14 -9.54 11.20
N HIS A 85 6.03 -10.29 11.03
CA HIS A 85 5.29 -10.95 12.11
C HIS A 85 5.23 -10.11 13.38
N PHE A 86 4.63 -8.92 13.30
CA PHE A 86 4.69 -7.95 14.40
C PHE A 86 4.05 -8.51 15.68
N MET A 87 4.84 -8.61 16.75
CA MET A 87 4.43 -9.16 18.04
C MET A 87 4.24 -8.05 19.09
N PRO A 88 3.38 -8.24 20.10
CA PRO A 88 3.21 -7.26 21.18
C PRO A 88 4.47 -7.11 22.02
N ASN A 89 4.79 -5.87 22.44
CA ASN A 89 5.96 -5.53 23.26
C ASN A 89 7.31 -5.88 22.63
N GLU A 90 7.35 -6.14 21.32
CA GLU A 90 8.55 -6.46 20.59
C GLU A 90 8.70 -5.49 19.40
N SER A 91 9.71 -4.64 19.45
CA SER A 91 10.19 -3.92 18.27
C SER A 91 11.59 -4.40 17.97
N SER A 92 11.78 -5.01 16.80
CA SER A 92 13.07 -5.56 16.41
C SER A 92 14.07 -4.47 16.03
N VAL A 93 15.36 -4.75 16.20
CA VAL A 93 16.44 -3.87 15.71
C VAL A 93 16.29 -3.61 14.20
N ALA A 94 15.81 -4.60 13.45
CA ALA A 94 15.53 -4.45 12.02
C ALA A 94 14.43 -3.43 11.75
N PHE A 95 13.37 -3.40 12.56
CA PHE A 95 12.32 -2.39 12.45
C PHE A 95 12.83 -0.98 12.77
N GLU A 96 13.61 -0.82 13.83
CA GLU A 96 14.23 0.47 14.14
C GLU A 96 15.15 0.95 13.00
N ALA A 97 15.91 0.02 12.40
CA ALA A 97 16.74 0.30 11.25
C ALA A 97 15.89 0.73 10.05
N LEU A 98 14.77 0.06 9.77
CA LEU A 98 13.82 0.46 8.72
C LEU A 98 13.37 1.91 8.89
N ILE A 99 12.95 2.31 10.09
CA ILE A 99 12.53 3.70 10.36
C ILE A 99 13.67 4.70 10.12
N LYS A 100 14.90 4.37 10.51
CA LYS A 100 16.09 5.22 10.25
C LYS A 100 16.40 5.31 8.76
N VAL A 101 16.31 4.20 8.02
CA VAL A 101 16.53 4.14 6.57
C VAL A 101 15.48 4.98 5.84
N ILE A 102 14.20 4.87 6.21
CA ILE A 102 13.11 5.67 5.61
C ILE A 102 13.42 7.17 5.72
N LYS A 103 13.78 7.66 6.92
CA LYS A 103 14.09 9.07 7.17
C LYS A 103 15.31 9.57 6.39
N ARG A 104 16.30 8.70 6.18
CA ARG A 104 17.54 9.03 5.47
C ARG A 104 17.37 8.99 3.95
N ILE A 105 16.76 7.94 3.43
CA ILE A 105 16.64 7.66 2.00
C ILE A 105 15.49 8.43 1.37
N LYS A 106 14.42 8.72 2.12
CA LYS A 106 13.20 9.38 1.64
C LYS A 106 12.66 8.69 0.37
N PRO A 107 12.25 7.42 0.48
CA PRO A 107 11.91 6.61 -0.68
C PRO A 107 10.68 7.14 -1.42
N ALA A 108 10.56 6.79 -2.69
CA ALA A 108 9.34 7.03 -3.46
C ALA A 108 8.24 6.00 -3.14
N MET A 109 8.63 4.82 -2.66
CA MET A 109 7.70 3.75 -2.29
C MET A 109 8.27 2.87 -1.18
N ILE A 110 7.39 2.38 -0.31
CA ILE A 110 7.67 1.33 0.65
C ILE A 110 6.70 0.17 0.40
N VAL A 111 7.23 -1.04 0.31
CA VAL A 111 6.46 -2.28 0.16
C VAL A 111 6.62 -3.15 1.40
N ALA A 112 5.50 -3.42 2.07
CA ALA A 112 5.39 -4.50 3.06
C ALA A 112 5.08 -5.81 2.33
N ASN A 113 6.08 -6.63 2.06
CA ASN A 113 6.01 -7.81 1.19
C ASN A 113 5.38 -9.04 1.87
N GLY A 114 4.24 -8.85 2.52
CA GLY A 114 3.47 -9.90 3.18
C GLY A 114 4.00 -10.33 4.55
N ASP A 115 3.16 -11.08 5.25
CA ASP A 115 3.42 -11.69 6.56
C ASP A 115 3.77 -10.63 7.63
N ILE A 116 2.96 -9.57 7.65
CA ILE A 116 3.02 -8.55 8.72
C ILE A 116 2.29 -9.03 9.98
N LEU A 117 1.25 -9.84 9.80
CA LEU A 117 0.52 -10.54 10.86
C LEU A 117 1.02 -11.99 10.92
N ASP A 118 1.12 -12.60 12.11
CA ASP A 118 1.34 -14.05 12.22
C ASP A 118 0.03 -14.84 12.24
N GLY A 119 -0.90 -14.47 13.13
CA GLY A 119 -2.22 -15.07 13.22
C GLY A 119 -2.17 -16.56 13.55
N SER A 120 -1.21 -17.01 14.37
CA SER A 120 -1.08 -18.42 14.74
C SER A 120 -2.32 -18.96 15.45
N THR A 121 -3.01 -18.14 16.25
CA THR A 121 -4.25 -18.52 16.97
C THR A 121 -5.42 -18.84 16.03
N ILE A 122 -5.41 -18.30 14.81
CA ILE A 122 -6.42 -18.57 13.76
C ILE A 122 -5.87 -19.44 12.63
N SER A 123 -4.71 -20.08 12.85
CA SER A 123 -4.14 -21.08 11.95
C SER A 123 -5.00 -22.33 11.89
N LYS A 124 -5.00 -22.99 10.72
CA LYS A 124 -5.66 -24.29 10.52
C LYS A 124 -4.98 -25.45 11.27
N TYR A 125 -3.71 -25.28 11.67
CA TYR A 125 -2.92 -26.32 12.33
C TYR A 125 -3.14 -26.38 13.86
N GLY A 126 -3.94 -25.46 14.40
CA GLY A 126 -4.24 -25.40 15.83
C GLY A 126 -3.10 -24.82 16.68
N PRO A 127 -3.35 -24.54 17.96
CA PRO A 127 -2.32 -24.08 18.88
C PRO A 127 -1.32 -25.20 19.18
N GLU A 128 -0.06 -25.00 18.80
CA GLU A 128 1.06 -25.85 19.23
C GLU A 128 1.65 -25.35 20.56
N GLY A 129 1.79 -26.27 21.53
CA GLY A 129 2.47 -26.07 22.81
C GLY A 129 1.60 -25.58 23.97
N TRP A 130 2.22 -25.47 25.16
CA TRP A 130 1.61 -24.96 26.40
C TRP A 130 1.94 -23.48 26.65
N GLN A 131 2.49 -22.79 25.66
CA GLN A 131 2.92 -21.40 25.79
C GLN A 131 1.75 -20.45 25.63
N THR A 132 1.68 -19.43 26.48
CA THR A 132 0.73 -18.32 26.34
C THR A 132 1.07 -17.52 25.09
N LYS A 133 0.24 -17.65 24.05
CA LYS A 133 0.35 -16.85 22.83
C LYS A 133 -0.42 -15.54 22.97
N PRO A 134 0.04 -14.45 22.33
CA PRO A 134 -0.76 -13.24 22.24
C PRO A 134 -2.10 -13.53 21.58
N THR A 135 -3.13 -12.79 22.00
CA THR A 135 -4.44 -12.85 21.34
C THR A 135 -4.33 -12.23 19.94
N LEU A 136 -5.20 -12.65 19.02
CA LEU A 136 -5.27 -12.05 17.68
C LEU A 136 -5.43 -10.53 17.74
N LYS A 137 -6.18 -10.02 18.72
CA LYS A 137 -6.34 -8.58 18.94
C LYS A 137 -5.00 -7.89 19.26
N GLN A 138 -4.21 -8.46 20.17
CA GLN A 138 -2.90 -7.90 20.53
C GLN A 138 -1.92 -7.95 19.35
N GLU A 139 -1.92 -9.03 18.56
CA GLU A 139 -1.14 -9.08 17.32
C GLU A 139 -1.57 -8.00 16.33
N LEU A 140 -2.89 -7.85 16.11
CA LEU A 140 -3.44 -6.83 15.22
C LEU A 140 -3.08 -5.41 15.68
N GLU A 141 -3.17 -5.13 16.98
CA GLU A 141 -2.75 -3.85 17.57
C GLU A 141 -1.24 -3.61 17.36
N SER A 142 -0.41 -4.66 17.42
CA SER A 142 1.02 -4.54 17.10
C SER A 142 1.26 -4.24 15.62
N VAL A 143 0.53 -4.89 14.71
CA VAL A 143 0.57 -4.56 13.27
C VAL A 143 0.20 -3.11 13.05
N GLN A 144 -0.90 -2.63 13.65
CA GLN A 144 -1.35 -1.25 13.54
C GLN A 144 -0.28 -0.27 14.04
N TYR A 145 0.28 -0.53 15.22
CA TYR A 145 1.32 0.31 15.81
C TYR A 145 2.55 0.44 14.90
N HIS A 146 3.09 -0.68 14.42
CA HIS A 146 4.29 -0.68 13.59
C HIS A 146 4.05 -0.07 12.21
N MET A 147 2.90 -0.38 11.59
CA MET A 147 2.54 0.17 10.27
C MET A 147 2.27 1.68 10.34
N ASP A 148 1.62 2.17 11.41
CA ASP A 148 1.43 3.60 11.66
C ASP A 148 2.75 4.32 11.97
N ALA A 149 3.69 3.67 12.68
CA ALA A 149 5.02 4.23 12.89
C ALA A 149 5.79 4.42 11.56
N ILE A 150 5.63 3.52 10.58
CA ILE A 150 6.16 3.71 9.21
C ILE A 150 5.47 4.88 8.51
N VAL A 151 4.13 4.99 8.59
CA VAL A 151 3.36 6.11 8.03
C VAL A 151 3.87 7.44 8.61
N LYS A 152 4.04 7.51 9.94
CA LYS A 152 4.58 8.69 10.64
C LYS A 152 6.00 9.01 10.21
N ALA A 153 6.86 8.01 9.98
CA ALA A 153 8.21 8.22 9.46
C ALA A 153 8.22 8.80 8.03
N CYS A 154 7.15 8.57 7.26
CA CYS A 154 6.95 9.12 5.93
C CYS A 154 6.26 10.49 5.90
N LYS A 155 5.88 11.05 7.05
CA LYS A 155 5.12 12.31 7.10
C LYS A 155 5.86 13.45 6.38
N GLY A 156 5.17 14.10 5.45
CA GLY A 156 5.72 15.19 4.64
C GLY A 156 6.52 14.73 3.41
N LEU A 157 6.61 13.42 3.17
CA LEU A 157 7.14 12.83 1.96
C LEU A 157 5.98 12.30 1.10
N GLU A 158 6.12 12.38 -0.22
CA GLU A 158 5.18 11.77 -1.18
C GLU A 158 5.56 10.30 -1.42
N VAL A 159 5.42 9.47 -0.38
CA VAL A 159 5.74 8.02 -0.43
C VAL A 159 4.48 7.20 -0.69
N ILE A 160 4.58 6.24 -1.61
CA ILE A 160 3.55 5.22 -1.78
C ILE A 160 3.72 4.14 -0.72
N LEU A 161 2.65 3.84 0.01
CA LEU A 161 2.59 2.73 0.94
C LEU A 161 1.77 1.59 0.33
N HIS A 162 2.42 0.46 0.10
CA HIS A 162 1.79 -0.72 -0.47
C HIS A 162 2.14 -1.96 0.33
N ARG A 163 1.21 -2.90 0.44
CA ARG A 163 1.47 -4.24 0.95
C ARG A 163 1.13 -5.29 -0.08
N THR A 164 1.96 -6.32 -0.18
CA THR A 164 1.55 -7.56 -0.84
C THR A 164 0.95 -8.52 0.18
N ILE A 165 0.09 -9.43 -0.26
CA ILE A 165 -0.54 -10.41 0.61
C ILE A 165 0.41 -11.60 0.86
N GLY A 166 0.76 -11.85 2.13
CA GLY A 166 1.49 -13.04 2.56
C GLY A 166 0.57 -14.18 3.02
N ASN A 167 1.13 -15.38 3.25
CA ASN A 167 0.33 -16.54 3.65
C ASN A 167 -0.20 -16.49 5.09
N HIS A 168 0.44 -15.75 5.98
CA HIS A 168 -0.08 -15.48 7.32
C HIS A 168 -1.16 -14.39 7.28
N ASP A 169 -0.99 -13.35 6.46
CA ASP A 169 -1.98 -12.28 6.31
C ASP A 169 -3.35 -12.82 5.87
N ILE A 170 -3.37 -13.80 4.96
CA ILE A 170 -4.60 -14.45 4.46
C ILE A 170 -5.40 -15.09 5.59
N ARG A 171 -4.76 -15.51 6.69
CA ARG A 171 -5.44 -16.22 7.78
C ARG A 171 -6.56 -15.38 8.39
N PHE A 172 -6.37 -14.07 8.48
CA PHE A 172 -7.36 -13.14 9.03
C PHE A 172 -8.70 -13.26 8.31
N GLU A 173 -8.70 -12.99 7.00
CA GLU A 173 -9.90 -13.04 6.16
C GLU A 173 -10.37 -14.47 5.92
N LYS A 174 -9.46 -15.43 5.75
CA LYS A 174 -9.81 -16.83 5.52
C LYS A 174 -10.59 -17.44 6.67
N ARG A 175 -10.29 -17.07 7.92
CA ARG A 175 -11.02 -17.55 9.09
C ARG A 175 -12.46 -17.03 9.08
N LEU A 176 -12.66 -15.75 8.78
CA LEU A 176 -13.99 -15.13 8.73
C LEU A 176 -14.80 -15.65 7.53
N ALA A 177 -14.22 -15.66 6.33
CA ALA A 177 -14.88 -16.13 5.12
C ALA A 177 -15.31 -17.61 5.21
N GLY A 178 -14.57 -18.43 5.96
CA GLY A 178 -14.91 -19.84 6.15
C GLY A 178 -15.98 -20.13 7.21
N LEU A 179 -16.17 -19.23 8.19
CA LEU A 179 -17.09 -19.45 9.31
C LEU A 179 -18.36 -18.59 9.26
N VAL A 180 -18.23 -17.36 8.76
CA VAL A 180 -19.28 -16.33 8.77
C VAL A 180 -19.27 -15.53 7.45
N PRO A 181 -19.48 -16.20 6.29
CA PRO A 181 -19.40 -15.54 4.98
C PRO A 181 -20.41 -14.40 4.78
N GLU A 182 -21.48 -14.35 5.57
CA GLU A 182 -22.51 -13.30 5.55
C GLU A 182 -21.95 -11.93 5.95
N TYR A 183 -20.79 -11.90 6.63
CA TYR A 183 -20.11 -10.68 7.03
C TYR A 183 -19.17 -10.13 5.95
N LYS A 184 -19.17 -10.74 4.76
CA LYS A 184 -18.40 -10.26 3.61
C LYS A 184 -18.68 -8.78 3.35
N ASP A 185 -17.61 -8.04 3.06
CA ASP A 185 -17.62 -6.61 2.72
C ASP A 185 -18.05 -5.65 3.84
N ILE A 186 -18.25 -6.15 5.07
CA ILE A 186 -18.40 -5.31 6.26
C ILE A 186 -17.03 -4.80 6.69
N SER A 187 -16.94 -3.50 7.01
CA SER A 187 -15.70 -2.88 7.51
C SER A 187 -15.20 -3.56 8.79
N GLY A 188 -13.90 -3.83 8.85
CA GLY A 188 -13.21 -4.50 9.95
C GLY A 188 -13.05 -6.01 9.74
N THR A 189 -13.62 -6.57 8.67
CA THR A 189 -13.52 -8.00 8.33
C THR A 189 -12.33 -8.32 7.43
N LYS A 190 -11.67 -7.31 6.86
CA LYS A 190 -10.44 -7.46 6.08
C LYS A 190 -9.24 -6.95 6.87
N LEU A 191 -8.07 -7.56 6.69
CA LEU A 191 -6.86 -7.07 7.35
C LEU A 191 -6.53 -5.64 6.90
N SER A 192 -6.85 -5.30 5.64
CA SER A 192 -6.70 -3.94 5.09
C SER A 192 -7.54 -2.88 5.82
N ASP A 193 -8.68 -3.26 6.41
CA ASP A 193 -9.55 -2.31 7.09
C ASP A 193 -8.90 -1.75 8.36
N HIS A 194 -7.90 -2.47 8.90
CA HIS A 194 -7.17 -2.09 10.11
C HIS A 194 -5.92 -1.26 9.82
N ILE A 195 -5.52 -1.10 8.55
CA ILE A 195 -4.33 -0.35 8.10
C ILE A 195 -4.66 0.47 6.82
N PRO A 196 -5.62 1.41 6.89
CA PRO A 196 -6.24 2.03 5.71
C PRO A 196 -5.29 2.87 4.85
N GLU A 197 -4.14 3.30 5.37
CA GLU A 197 -3.12 4.05 4.62
C GLU A 197 -2.36 3.18 3.61
N TRP A 198 -2.45 1.85 3.74
CA TRP A 198 -1.70 0.90 2.93
C TRP A 198 -2.57 0.29 1.84
N SER A 199 -2.23 0.57 0.58
CA SER A 199 -2.83 -0.12 -0.56
C SER A 199 -2.42 -1.60 -0.58
N VAL A 200 -3.24 -2.48 -1.15
CA VAL A 200 -3.03 -3.94 -1.12
C VAL A 200 -3.20 -4.60 -2.48
N SER A 201 -2.34 -5.58 -2.78
CA SER A 201 -2.50 -6.53 -3.90
C SER A 201 -1.75 -7.83 -3.64
N TRP A 202 -1.89 -8.85 -4.49
CA TRP A 202 -1.10 -10.08 -4.36
C TRP A 202 0.36 -9.90 -4.77
N SER A 203 0.67 -8.93 -5.62
CA SER A 203 2.01 -8.66 -6.13
C SER A 203 2.10 -7.26 -6.73
N VAL A 204 3.29 -6.68 -6.76
CA VAL A 204 3.55 -5.43 -7.48
C VAL A 204 4.73 -5.60 -8.45
N LEU A 205 4.50 -5.23 -9.71
CA LEU A 205 5.53 -5.16 -10.74
C LEU A 205 6.01 -3.71 -10.85
N VAL A 206 7.25 -3.46 -10.46
CA VAL A 206 7.86 -2.14 -10.48
C VAL A 206 8.63 -1.93 -11.79
N ASN A 207 8.30 -0.86 -12.51
CA ASN A 207 8.95 -0.44 -13.77
C ASN A 207 9.10 -1.57 -14.80
N GLU A 208 8.10 -2.46 -14.87
CA GLU A 208 8.08 -3.64 -15.77
C GLU A 208 9.27 -4.60 -15.64
N ASN A 209 10.08 -4.47 -14.58
CA ASN A 209 11.33 -5.21 -14.41
C ASN A 209 11.38 -5.97 -13.08
N THR A 210 10.92 -5.37 -11.98
CA THR A 210 11.08 -5.97 -10.65
C THR A 210 9.74 -6.46 -10.10
N MET A 211 9.59 -7.77 -9.94
CA MET A 211 8.44 -8.39 -9.30
C MET A 211 8.65 -8.48 -7.78
N ILE A 212 7.79 -7.83 -7.02
CA ILE A 212 7.72 -7.97 -5.56
C ILE A 212 6.47 -8.78 -5.22
N LYS A 213 6.68 -9.95 -4.62
CA LYS A 213 5.61 -10.87 -4.23
C LYS A 213 6.07 -11.73 -3.07
N HIS A 214 5.25 -11.83 -2.03
CA HIS A 214 5.60 -12.58 -0.83
C HIS A 214 6.03 -14.02 -1.16
N ARG A 215 5.17 -14.76 -1.87
CA ARG A 215 5.45 -16.12 -2.37
C ARG A 215 5.43 -16.17 -3.90
N LEU A 216 6.59 -16.44 -4.48
CA LEU A 216 6.75 -16.67 -5.92
C LEU A 216 6.43 -18.12 -6.31
N GLN A 217 6.35 -18.36 -7.63
CA GLN A 217 5.90 -19.64 -8.20
C GLN A 217 6.82 -20.80 -7.82
N HIS A 218 8.14 -20.58 -7.82
CA HIS A 218 9.13 -21.62 -7.54
C HIS A 218 9.59 -21.56 -6.09
N SER A 219 9.54 -22.71 -5.43
CA SER A 219 9.98 -22.95 -4.05
C SER A 219 10.99 -24.09 -3.99
N GLY A 220 11.72 -24.20 -2.87
CA GLY A 220 12.74 -25.24 -2.68
C GLY A 220 14.15 -24.78 -3.03
N VAL A 221 15.05 -25.73 -3.28
CA VAL A 221 16.47 -25.46 -3.56
C VAL A 221 16.59 -24.58 -4.81
N HIS A 222 17.39 -23.51 -4.70
CA HIS A 222 17.56 -22.49 -5.74
C HIS A 222 16.28 -21.74 -6.15
N SER A 223 15.26 -21.66 -5.28
CA SER A 223 14.00 -20.97 -5.54
C SER A 223 14.19 -19.56 -6.12
N SER A 224 15.01 -18.71 -5.50
CA SER A 224 15.27 -17.35 -5.96
C SER A 224 15.89 -17.31 -7.36
N TYR A 225 16.85 -18.21 -7.66
CA TYR A 225 17.45 -18.30 -8.99
C TYR A 225 16.44 -18.75 -10.03
N ASN A 226 15.66 -19.79 -9.72
CA ASN A 226 14.63 -20.31 -10.60
C ASN A 226 13.53 -19.29 -10.88
N ASN A 227 13.18 -18.47 -9.89
CA ASN A 227 12.21 -17.39 -10.06
C ASN A 227 12.70 -16.32 -11.03
N VAL A 228 13.96 -15.89 -10.94
CA VAL A 228 14.55 -14.96 -11.93
C VAL A 228 14.63 -15.61 -13.31
N LEU A 229 15.27 -16.78 -13.41
CA LEU A 229 15.51 -17.47 -14.68
C LEU A 229 14.23 -17.69 -15.49
N LYS A 230 13.14 -18.10 -14.82
CA LYS A 230 11.88 -18.43 -15.50
C LYS A 230 10.95 -17.25 -15.68
N SER A 231 11.05 -16.22 -14.85
CA SER A 231 10.23 -15.02 -15.01
C SER A 231 10.84 -14.03 -16.02
N GLY A 232 12.16 -14.05 -16.19
CA GLY A 232 12.88 -13.03 -16.95
C GLY A 232 12.87 -11.65 -16.25
N LEU A 233 12.59 -11.62 -14.95
CA LEU A 233 12.45 -10.41 -14.14
C LEU A 233 13.36 -10.46 -12.92
N SER A 234 13.72 -9.29 -12.39
CA SER A 234 14.27 -9.18 -11.03
C SER A 234 13.16 -9.54 -10.04
N THR A 235 13.50 -10.24 -8.95
CA THR A 235 12.48 -10.70 -7.98
C THR A 235 12.85 -10.39 -6.52
N CYS A 236 11.85 -10.03 -5.73
CA CYS A 236 11.94 -9.86 -4.27
C CYS A 236 10.83 -10.67 -3.59
N SER A 237 11.21 -11.62 -2.72
CA SER A 237 10.31 -12.56 -2.04
C SER A 237 10.61 -12.64 -0.55
N GLY A 238 9.58 -12.93 0.24
CA GLY A 238 9.66 -13.06 1.70
C GLY A 238 9.63 -14.49 2.22
N HIS A 239 8.84 -15.34 1.55
CA HIS A 239 8.41 -16.65 2.03
C HIS A 239 9.53 -17.66 2.37
N THR A 240 10.75 -17.46 1.88
CA THR A 240 11.88 -18.37 2.15
C THR A 240 12.51 -18.16 3.53
N HIS A 241 12.04 -17.16 4.32
CA HIS A 241 12.70 -16.69 5.55
C HIS A 241 14.19 -16.34 5.36
N LEU A 242 14.56 -16.12 4.11
CA LEU A 242 15.84 -15.61 3.63
C LEU A 242 15.46 -14.43 2.75
N LEU A 243 15.58 -13.21 3.30
CA LEU A 243 15.30 -12.00 2.53
C LEU A 243 16.37 -11.89 1.44
N GLU A 244 16.00 -12.19 0.20
CA GLU A 244 16.91 -12.24 -0.93
C GLU A 244 16.30 -11.49 -2.12
N VAL A 245 17.15 -10.75 -2.83
CA VAL A 245 16.84 -10.13 -4.12
C VAL A 245 17.79 -10.72 -5.15
N LYS A 246 17.24 -11.25 -6.24
CA LYS A 246 18.02 -11.74 -7.39
C LYS A 246 17.54 -11.05 -8.67
N GLY A 247 18.49 -10.81 -9.58
CA GLY A 247 18.28 -10.27 -10.92
C GLY A 247 19.17 -10.96 -11.92
#